data_AF-A0A956J0J9-F1
#
_entry.id   AF-A0A956J0J9-F1
#
_cell.length_a   1.000
_cell.length_b   1.000
_cell.length_c   1.000
_cell.angle_alpha   90.00
_cell.angle_beta   90.00
_cell.angle_gamma   90.00
#
_symmetry.space_group_name_H-M   'P 1'
#
loop_
_entity.id
_entity.type
_entity.pdbx_description
1 polymer ?
#
loop_
_entity_poly.entity_id
_entity_poly.type
_entity_poly.pdbx_seq_one_letter_code
_entity_poly.pdbx_strand_id
1 'polypeptide(L)'
;MSESPERVHGFDLELERHLAAMGSVGSRSARIWLRSANVRPLKVRLRAEGFEVRFELSLPRSDSTDHTYSLHYPTDFDGADPLTPSTCYQLRLELDDGEELTLEFETAPEVHEYADPFSIAVISCHQPFDPRGKLTETATHFLDKLPEAFEEHRVKRVLLMGDQVYADCPTTRSLFDDGYFREVMPRGMNSLFDCTREEVRRLFQDRHRLFFSAPGFKRLQEKFPCYPILDDHEIRDNFGSATEHRSARFAAIKSGALDAYVDYQASRLDIPQVRTQRGYHFEWDYGPVAGFVMDLRSHKRNDGERIQMFDSRQFHELRAFLERNRETPVVVLGLSVPLVHIPDWMVGAAALMLGEQSDAADRWSYLKAHGARDELFELLCEHQLAAPKQRLIIAAGDVHVGVAGLIQVTDTERKQEESLRMYQLVSSAVSNLESPVKTWAASLFPLMKRGLSVASDDSRYASRFDLLQGIGAAKQNPVPELNAGLIRVDPREGGYDVRIQLLAPGRDGKAIEVFSSGALG
;
A
#
# COMPACT_ATOMS: atom_id res chain seq x y z
N MET A 1 -9.51 -26.54 24.62
CA MET A 1 -8.33 -27.27 24.12
C MET A 1 -7.42 -26.21 23.54
N SER A 2 -6.21 -26.01 24.08
CA SER A 2 -5.27 -25.07 23.47
C SER A 2 -4.75 -25.72 22.18
N GLU A 3 -5.16 -25.22 21.02
CA GLU A 3 -4.44 -25.51 19.79
C GLU A 3 -3.02 -24.97 19.97
N SER A 4 -2.03 -25.87 19.89
CA SER A 4 -0.63 -25.47 19.80
C SER A 4 -0.47 -24.54 18.58
N PRO A 5 0.37 -23.49 18.66
CA PRO A 5 0.61 -22.64 17.50
C PRO A 5 1.03 -23.49 16.30
N GLU A 6 0.24 -23.41 15.23
CA GLU A 6 0.56 -24.06 13.96
C GLU A 6 1.76 -23.33 13.35
N ARG A 7 2.87 -24.05 13.14
CA ARG A 7 3.99 -23.51 12.39
C ARG A 7 3.66 -23.56 10.92
N VAL A 8 3.91 -22.47 10.19
CA VAL A 8 4.00 -22.57 8.73
C VAL A 8 5.25 -23.37 8.40
N HIS A 9 5.07 -24.47 7.68
CA HIS A 9 6.20 -25.25 7.21
C HIS A 9 7.21 -24.36 6.49
N GLY A 10 8.49 -24.45 6.87
CA GLY A 10 9.56 -23.74 6.17
C GLY A 10 9.74 -22.26 6.48
N PHE A 11 9.05 -21.68 7.49
CA PHE A 11 9.27 -20.32 7.97
C PHE A 11 9.66 -20.26 9.45
N ASP A 12 10.45 -19.25 9.84
CA ASP A 12 10.90 -19.03 11.23
C ASP A 12 9.85 -18.31 12.11
N LEU A 13 8.61 -18.16 11.63
CA LEU A 13 7.50 -17.57 12.38
C LEU A 13 6.40 -18.59 12.62
N GLU A 14 5.81 -18.52 13.80
CA GLU A 14 4.60 -19.25 14.13
C GLU A 14 3.38 -18.45 13.65
N LEU A 15 2.30 -19.12 13.27
CA LEU A 15 1.11 -18.42 12.84
C LEU A 15 0.46 -17.74 14.04
N GLU A 16 0.39 -16.41 14.01
CA GLU A 16 -0.24 -15.64 15.08
C GLU A 16 -1.68 -16.11 15.34
N ARG A 17 -1.99 -16.24 16.63
CA ARG A 17 -3.34 -16.62 17.09
C ARG A 17 -4.25 -15.40 17.07
N HIS A 18 -3.71 -14.22 17.34
CA HIS A 18 -4.46 -12.98 17.38
C HIS A 18 -3.71 -11.87 16.66
N LEU A 19 -4.42 -11.14 15.81
CA LEU A 19 -3.87 -9.99 15.09
C LEU A 19 -4.89 -8.87 15.17
N ALA A 20 -4.44 -7.64 15.36
CA ALA A 20 -5.31 -6.49 15.30
C ALA A 20 -4.63 -5.36 14.52
N ALA A 21 -5.44 -4.55 13.85
CA ALA A 21 -4.96 -3.44 13.05
C ALA A 21 -5.96 -2.29 13.06
N MET A 22 -5.45 -1.07 13.02
CA MET A 22 -6.28 0.10 12.74
C MET A 22 -6.51 0.22 11.23
N GLY A 23 -7.79 0.29 10.87
CA GLY A 23 -8.24 0.51 9.51
C GLY A 23 -8.52 1.99 9.22
N SER A 24 -9.57 2.26 8.42
CA SER A 24 -9.96 3.63 8.09
C SER A 24 -10.42 4.41 9.33
N VAL A 25 -9.86 5.60 9.54
CA VAL A 25 -10.22 6.51 10.62
C VAL A 25 -10.72 7.83 10.04
N GLY A 26 -11.95 8.21 10.40
CA GLY A 26 -12.57 9.49 10.08
C GLY A 26 -12.44 10.50 11.22
N SER A 27 -13.18 11.61 11.13
CA SER A 27 -13.19 12.64 12.19
C SER A 27 -13.99 12.21 13.41
N ARG A 28 -14.98 11.33 13.23
CA ARG A 28 -15.90 10.88 14.30
C ARG A 28 -16.10 9.37 14.36
N SER A 29 -15.32 8.62 13.58
CA SER A 29 -15.44 7.16 13.47
C SER A 29 -14.07 6.52 13.29
N ALA A 30 -13.99 5.23 13.60
CA ALA A 30 -12.81 4.42 13.37
C ALA A 30 -13.21 2.99 13.01
N ARG A 31 -12.44 2.38 12.12
CA ARG A 31 -12.56 0.96 11.79
C ARG A 31 -11.45 0.17 12.43
N ILE A 32 -11.85 -0.90 13.10
CA ILE A 32 -10.98 -1.78 13.88
C ILE A 32 -11.05 -3.15 13.25
N TRP A 33 -9.92 -3.70 12.87
CA TRP A 33 -9.83 -5.06 12.36
C TRP A 33 -9.18 -5.98 13.39
N LEU A 34 -9.72 -7.18 13.53
CA LEU A 34 -9.27 -8.19 14.47
C LEU A 34 -9.35 -9.57 13.80
N ARG A 35 -8.32 -10.39 13.99
CA ARG A 35 -8.39 -11.84 13.83
C ARG A 35 -8.24 -12.47 15.21
N SER A 36 -9.16 -13.33 15.60
CA SER A 36 -9.11 -14.06 16.87
C SER A 36 -9.60 -15.48 16.69
N ALA A 37 -8.73 -16.47 16.92
CA ALA A 37 -9.06 -17.90 16.76
C ALA A 37 -10.21 -18.37 17.67
N ASN A 38 -10.45 -17.65 18.77
CA ASN A 38 -11.46 -17.99 19.73
C ASN A 38 -12.63 -17.00 19.72
N VAL A 39 -13.81 -17.53 19.96
CA VAL A 39 -15.07 -16.80 19.83
C VAL A 39 -15.76 -16.76 21.20
N ARG A 40 -15.59 -15.63 21.90
CA ARG A 40 -16.33 -15.22 23.10
C ARG A 40 -16.49 -13.71 23.08
N PRO A 41 -17.31 -13.11 23.98
CA PRO A 41 -17.50 -11.68 23.96
C PRO A 41 -16.15 -10.94 24.07
N LEU A 42 -15.85 -10.11 23.09
CA LEU A 42 -14.69 -9.26 23.04
C LEU A 42 -14.92 -8.08 23.98
N LYS A 43 -14.09 -7.94 25.02
CA LYS A 43 -14.16 -6.76 25.87
C LYS A 43 -13.28 -5.68 25.26
N VAL A 44 -13.88 -4.51 25.07
CA VAL A 44 -13.23 -3.37 24.44
C VAL A 44 -13.19 -2.22 25.43
N ARG A 45 -12.01 -1.63 25.61
CA ARG A 45 -11.82 -0.41 26.40
C ARG A 45 -11.20 0.67 25.53
N LEU A 46 -11.95 1.74 25.28
CA LEU A 46 -11.50 2.89 24.51
C LEU A 46 -11.21 4.05 25.47
N ARG A 47 -10.04 4.67 25.32
CA ARG A 47 -9.56 5.76 26.19
C ARG A 47 -9.02 6.92 25.38
N ALA A 48 -9.26 8.13 25.87
CA ALA A 48 -8.60 9.37 25.49
C ALA A 48 -8.45 10.26 26.74
N GLU A 49 -7.83 11.43 26.62
CA GLU A 49 -7.70 12.36 27.75
C GLU A 49 -9.08 12.73 28.31
N GLY A 50 -9.32 12.41 29.60
CA GLY A 50 -10.61 12.67 30.26
C GLY A 50 -11.79 11.79 29.79
N PHE A 51 -11.54 10.79 28.94
CA PHE A 51 -12.58 9.92 28.36
C PHE A 51 -12.21 8.44 28.50
N GLU A 52 -13.12 7.63 29.04
CA GLU A 52 -13.01 6.17 29.02
C GLU A 52 -14.41 5.56 28.86
N VAL A 53 -14.55 4.65 27.90
CA VAL A 53 -15.76 3.84 27.70
C VAL A 53 -15.38 2.37 27.54
N ARG A 54 -16.33 1.49 27.87
CA ARG A 54 -16.16 0.04 27.81
C ARG A 54 -17.34 -0.60 27.10
N PHE A 55 -17.03 -1.60 26.29
CA PHE A 55 -18.02 -2.36 25.54
C PHE A 55 -17.72 -3.85 25.68
N GLU A 56 -18.75 -4.65 25.47
CA GLU A 56 -18.65 -6.10 25.35
C GLU A 56 -19.36 -6.50 24.06
N LEU A 57 -18.60 -6.99 23.09
CA LEU A 57 -19.08 -7.26 21.74
C LEU A 57 -19.17 -8.77 21.50
N SER A 58 -20.33 -9.25 21.06
CA SER A 58 -20.48 -10.65 20.66
C SER A 58 -19.97 -10.84 19.24
N LEU A 59 -18.81 -11.47 19.09
CA LEU A 59 -18.28 -11.84 17.79
C LEU A 59 -18.88 -13.18 17.36
N PRO A 60 -19.54 -13.29 16.20
CA PRO A 60 -20.03 -14.58 15.71
C PRO A 60 -18.86 -15.43 15.22
N ARG A 61 -18.98 -16.77 15.28
CA ARG A 61 -17.96 -17.65 14.68
C ARG A 61 -17.96 -17.50 13.16
N SER A 62 -16.79 -17.30 12.56
CA SER A 62 -16.62 -17.14 11.11
C SER A 62 -15.47 -18.00 10.59
N ASP A 63 -15.71 -19.31 10.44
CA ASP A 63 -14.69 -20.26 9.96
C ASP A 63 -14.23 -19.99 8.52
N SER A 64 -15.11 -19.39 7.69
CA SER A 64 -14.79 -19.09 6.29
C SER A 64 -13.87 -17.88 6.12
N THR A 65 -13.91 -16.92 7.05
CA THR A 65 -13.06 -15.72 7.02
C THR A 65 -11.83 -15.84 7.91
N ASP A 66 -11.52 -17.05 8.38
CA ASP A 66 -10.44 -17.32 9.34
C ASP A 66 -10.57 -16.45 10.61
N HIS A 67 -11.81 -16.35 11.11
CA HIS A 67 -12.15 -15.60 12.31
C HIS A 67 -11.66 -14.14 12.29
N THR A 68 -11.69 -13.53 11.11
CA THR A 68 -11.48 -12.08 10.94
C THR A 68 -12.78 -11.32 11.14
N TYR A 69 -12.65 -10.13 11.74
CA TYR A 69 -13.72 -9.23 12.12
C TYR A 69 -13.32 -7.80 11.77
N SER A 70 -14.29 -7.03 11.27
CA SER A 70 -14.14 -5.59 11.05
C SER A 70 -15.27 -4.88 11.79
N LEU A 71 -14.91 -4.10 12.80
CA LEU A 71 -15.83 -3.36 13.66
C LEU A 71 -15.75 -1.88 13.32
N HIS A 72 -16.89 -1.22 13.18
CA HIS A 72 -17.00 0.19 12.89
C HIS A 72 -17.53 0.95 14.10
N TYR A 73 -16.69 1.76 14.74
CA TYR A 73 -17.10 2.64 15.81
C TYR A 73 -17.70 3.94 15.23
N PRO A 74 -18.85 4.44 15.73
CA PRO A 74 -19.65 3.90 16.84
C PRO A 74 -20.71 2.87 16.41
N THR A 75 -20.91 2.63 15.11
CA THR A 75 -22.05 1.85 14.57
C THR A 75 -22.22 0.46 15.18
N ASP A 76 -21.13 -0.28 15.37
CA ASP A 76 -21.15 -1.65 15.90
C ASP A 76 -21.02 -1.69 17.43
N PHE A 77 -21.06 -0.54 18.10
CA PHE A 77 -20.86 -0.39 19.54
C PHE A 77 -22.13 0.19 20.16
N ASP A 78 -22.98 -0.69 20.71
CA ASP A 78 -24.28 -0.30 21.26
C ASP A 78 -24.15 0.81 22.32
N GLY A 79 -24.85 1.93 22.08
CA GLY A 79 -24.84 3.10 22.96
C GLY A 79 -23.57 3.96 22.88
N ALA A 80 -22.69 3.73 21.90
CA ALA A 80 -21.51 4.55 21.70
C ALA A 80 -21.83 5.91 21.06
N ASP A 81 -21.26 6.98 21.63
CA ASP A 81 -21.25 8.30 21.01
C ASP A 81 -20.17 8.39 19.93
N PRO A 82 -20.35 9.22 18.89
CA PRO A 82 -19.31 9.50 17.91
C PRO A 82 -18.01 10.01 18.55
N LEU A 83 -16.86 9.67 17.94
CA LEU A 83 -15.56 10.12 18.43
C LEU A 83 -15.41 11.64 18.30
N THR A 84 -14.52 12.20 19.11
CA THR A 84 -14.13 13.61 19.02
C THR A 84 -13.06 13.76 17.93
N PRO A 85 -13.17 14.74 17.02
CA PRO A 85 -12.14 15.03 16.01
C PRO A 85 -10.79 15.38 16.62
N SER A 86 -9.70 15.17 15.87
CA SER A 86 -8.32 15.52 16.28
C SER A 86 -7.92 15.00 17.67
N THR A 87 -8.40 13.81 18.03
CA THR A 87 -8.20 13.23 19.36
C THR A 87 -7.46 11.90 19.25
N CYS A 88 -6.39 11.76 20.04
CA CYS A 88 -5.66 10.51 20.17
C CYS A 88 -6.42 9.54 21.09
N TYR A 89 -6.66 8.34 20.60
CA TYR A 89 -7.33 7.27 21.31
C TYR A 89 -6.40 6.06 21.47
N GLN A 90 -6.50 5.41 22.64
CA GLN A 90 -5.99 4.07 22.87
C GLN A 90 -7.16 3.11 23.01
N LEU A 91 -7.16 2.05 22.21
CA LEU A 91 -8.13 0.97 22.26
C LEU A 91 -7.46 -0.28 22.80
N ARG A 92 -8.06 -0.93 23.79
CA ARG A 92 -7.61 -2.22 24.32
C ARG A 92 -8.66 -3.28 24.08
N LEU A 93 -8.22 -4.40 23.55
CA LEU A 93 -9.02 -5.56 23.19
C LEU A 93 -8.60 -6.71 24.12
N GLU A 94 -9.44 -7.04 25.10
CA GLU A 94 -9.20 -8.19 25.98
C GLU A 94 -9.86 -9.42 25.36
N LEU A 95 -9.03 -10.40 25.02
CA LEU A 95 -9.38 -11.64 24.37
C LEU A 95 -9.68 -12.74 25.40
N ASP A 96 -10.25 -13.84 24.93
CA ASP A 96 -10.85 -14.85 25.81
C ASP A 96 -9.85 -15.77 26.53
N ASP A 97 -8.64 -15.86 26.01
CA ASP A 97 -7.50 -16.54 26.63
C ASP A 97 -6.70 -15.62 27.55
N GLY A 98 -7.18 -14.39 27.76
CA GLY A 98 -6.58 -13.38 28.63
C GLY A 98 -5.50 -12.53 27.98
N GLU A 99 -5.23 -12.73 26.68
CA GLU A 99 -4.34 -11.85 25.92
C GLU A 99 -5.00 -10.46 25.71
N GLU A 100 -4.20 -9.40 25.80
CA GLU A 100 -4.64 -8.01 25.56
C GLU A 100 -3.90 -7.45 24.34
N LEU A 101 -4.65 -7.05 23.31
CA LEU A 101 -4.11 -6.28 22.19
C LEU A 101 -4.39 -4.79 22.41
N THR A 102 -3.43 -3.94 22.07
CA THR A 102 -3.57 -2.48 22.16
C THR A 102 -3.42 -1.86 20.78
N LEU A 103 -4.39 -1.03 20.40
CA LEU A 103 -4.35 -0.21 19.19
C LEU A 103 -4.34 1.27 19.55
N GLU A 104 -3.69 2.06 18.71
CA GLU A 104 -3.63 3.53 18.84
C GLU A 104 -4.03 4.19 17.52
N PHE A 105 -4.73 5.32 17.62
CA PHE A 105 -5.08 6.11 16.44
C PHE A 105 -5.45 7.54 16.82
N GLU A 106 -5.44 8.42 15.81
CA GLU A 106 -5.95 9.77 15.92
C GLU A 106 -7.06 10.02 14.89
N THR A 107 -8.19 10.51 15.35
CA THR A 107 -9.30 10.94 14.50
C THR A 107 -8.89 12.11 13.62
N ALA A 108 -9.42 12.16 12.40
CA ALA A 108 -9.19 13.28 11.50
C ALA A 108 -9.77 14.60 12.09
N PRO A 109 -9.28 15.77 11.68
CA PRO A 109 -9.96 17.03 11.97
C PRO A 109 -11.32 17.12 11.25
N GLU A 110 -12.20 17.99 11.76
CA GLU A 110 -13.54 18.20 11.20
C GLU A 110 -13.55 19.11 9.96
N VAL A 111 -12.56 19.98 9.84
CA VAL A 111 -12.41 20.96 8.76
C VAL A 111 -11.12 20.66 8.00
N HIS A 112 -11.06 21.05 6.73
CA HIS A 112 -9.84 20.98 5.89
C HIS A 112 -8.70 21.91 6.36
N GLU A 113 -8.79 22.43 7.58
CA GLU A 113 -7.76 23.24 8.22
C GLU A 113 -7.16 22.48 9.40
N TYR A 114 -5.85 22.33 9.40
CA TYR A 114 -5.11 21.66 10.48
C TYR A 114 -3.88 22.50 10.84
N ALA A 115 -3.73 22.81 12.12
CA ALA A 115 -2.76 23.80 12.59
C ALA A 115 -1.37 23.22 12.89
N ASP A 116 -1.26 21.89 13.00
CA ASP A 116 -0.02 21.21 13.34
C ASP A 116 0.63 20.56 12.10
N PRO A 117 1.96 20.56 12.00
CA PRO A 117 2.65 19.74 11.02
C PRO A 117 2.36 18.25 11.21
N PHE A 118 2.16 17.54 10.10
CA PHE A 118 1.94 16.10 10.09
C PHE A 118 2.50 15.45 8.82
N SER A 119 2.50 14.12 8.81
CA SER A 119 2.92 13.34 7.63
C SER A 119 1.91 12.25 7.28
N ILE A 120 1.86 11.91 6.00
CA ILE A 120 1.25 10.69 5.48
C ILE A 120 2.39 9.78 5.03
N ALA A 121 2.46 8.57 5.58
CA ALA A 121 3.46 7.59 5.20
C ALA A 121 3.01 6.77 3.99
N VAL A 122 3.96 6.37 3.16
CA VAL A 122 3.76 5.51 1.99
C VAL A 122 4.80 4.39 2.09
N ILE A 123 4.35 3.13 2.09
CA ILE A 123 5.21 1.96 2.09
C ILE A 123 4.61 0.86 1.19
N SER A 124 5.45 -0.05 0.68
CA SER A 124 5.05 -1.21 -0.12
C SER A 124 6.11 -2.31 -0.07
N CYS A 125 5.82 -3.48 -0.64
CA CYS A 125 6.76 -4.58 -0.81
C CYS A 125 7.33 -5.09 0.52
N HIS A 126 6.43 -5.58 1.37
CA HIS A 126 6.72 -6.20 2.65
C HIS A 126 7.09 -7.69 2.47
N GLN A 127 8.33 -7.98 2.05
CA GLN A 127 8.88 -9.34 1.99
C GLN A 127 10.07 -9.46 2.95
N PRO A 128 9.87 -9.76 4.25
CA PRO A 128 10.98 -9.70 5.22
C PRO A 128 11.84 -10.98 5.25
N PHE A 129 11.55 -11.99 4.41
CA PHE A 129 12.10 -13.34 4.53
C PHE A 129 13.19 -13.64 3.49
N ASP A 130 14.27 -14.27 3.94
CA ASP A 130 15.29 -14.84 3.04
C ASP A 130 14.76 -16.07 2.27
N PRO A 131 15.51 -16.61 1.28
CA PRO A 131 15.14 -17.83 0.56
C PRO A 131 15.01 -19.10 1.42
N ARG A 132 15.27 -19.06 2.72
CA ARG A 132 15.05 -20.18 3.64
C ARG A 132 13.78 -19.99 4.46
N GLY A 133 13.08 -18.86 4.31
CA GLY A 133 11.91 -18.48 5.09
C GLY A 133 12.25 -17.82 6.43
N LYS A 134 13.49 -17.34 6.60
CA LYS A 134 13.96 -16.69 7.83
C LYS A 134 13.84 -15.18 7.73
N LEU A 135 13.43 -14.52 8.80
CA LEU A 135 13.48 -13.06 8.85
C LEU A 135 14.91 -12.56 8.65
N THR A 136 15.08 -11.55 7.80
CA THR A 136 16.38 -10.91 7.59
C THR A 136 16.62 -9.82 8.63
N GLU A 137 17.85 -9.74 9.17
CA GLU A 137 18.19 -8.79 10.23
C GLU A 137 17.94 -7.33 9.81
N THR A 138 18.32 -6.97 8.58
CA THR A 138 18.12 -5.61 8.04
C THR A 138 16.64 -5.25 7.97
N ALA A 139 15.80 -6.14 7.44
CA ALA A 139 14.35 -5.92 7.37
C ALA A 139 13.73 -5.82 8.76
N THR A 140 14.06 -6.76 9.65
CA THR A 140 13.55 -6.78 11.02
C THR A 140 13.91 -5.50 11.76
N HIS A 141 15.16 -5.08 11.71
CA HIS A 141 15.60 -3.88 12.40
C HIS A 141 14.86 -2.64 11.87
N PHE A 142 14.81 -2.45 10.56
CA PHE A 142 14.16 -1.30 9.97
C PHE A 142 12.66 -1.25 10.29
N LEU A 143 11.95 -2.37 10.13
CA LEU A 143 10.55 -2.50 10.54
C LEU A 143 10.35 -2.23 12.03
N ASP A 144 11.29 -2.66 12.87
CA ASP A 144 11.19 -2.47 14.31
C ASP A 144 11.31 -0.99 14.72
N LYS A 145 12.06 -0.21 13.94
CA LYS A 145 12.33 1.22 14.18
C LYS A 145 11.42 2.18 13.44
N LEU A 146 10.69 1.71 12.43
CA LEU A 146 9.75 2.53 11.69
C LEU A 146 8.65 3.16 12.56
N PRO A 147 8.02 2.47 13.52
CA PRO A 147 7.01 3.11 14.37
C PRO A 147 7.52 4.31 15.18
N GLU A 148 8.75 4.21 15.73
CA GLU A 148 9.40 5.31 16.45
C GLU A 148 9.62 6.51 15.51
N ALA A 149 10.15 6.27 14.31
CA ALA A 149 10.35 7.32 13.32
C ALA A 149 9.03 7.93 12.82
N PHE A 150 7.99 7.12 12.66
CA PHE A 150 6.66 7.61 12.26
C PHE A 150 6.05 8.53 13.32
N GLU A 151 6.26 8.27 14.61
CA GLU A 151 5.88 9.20 15.68
C GLU A 151 6.67 10.51 15.61
N GLU A 152 8.00 10.43 15.45
CA GLU A 152 8.87 11.60 15.33
C GLU A 152 8.45 12.50 14.16
N HIS A 153 8.03 11.88 13.05
CA HIS A 153 7.52 12.56 11.86
C HIS A 153 6.02 12.87 11.90
N ARG A 154 5.33 12.60 13.03
CA ARG A 154 3.89 12.83 13.23
C ARG A 154 3.03 12.23 12.13
N VAL A 155 3.30 10.97 11.79
CA VAL A 155 2.52 10.21 10.80
C VAL A 155 1.10 10.00 11.30
N LYS A 156 0.11 10.30 10.44
CA LYS A 156 -1.31 10.20 10.78
C LYS A 156 -2.01 9.05 10.06
N ARG A 157 -1.51 8.67 8.89
CA ARG A 157 -2.03 7.60 8.04
C ARG A 157 -0.85 6.91 7.35
N VAL A 158 -0.93 5.61 7.17
CA VAL A 158 0.05 4.81 6.41
C VAL A 158 -0.64 4.20 5.20
N LEU A 159 -0.26 4.60 4.01
CA LEU A 159 -0.70 3.99 2.76
C LEU A 159 0.17 2.77 2.49
N LEU A 160 -0.44 1.59 2.44
CA LEU A 160 0.23 0.34 2.08
C LEU A 160 -0.04 0.10 0.59
N MET A 161 0.91 0.49 -0.25
CA MET A 161 0.76 0.61 -1.70
C MET A 161 1.11 -0.69 -2.42
N GLY A 162 0.47 -1.80 -2.04
CA GLY A 162 0.73 -3.09 -2.67
C GLY A 162 1.82 -3.94 -2.03
N ASP A 163 1.73 -5.25 -2.27
CA ASP A 163 2.69 -6.26 -1.83
C ASP A 163 2.91 -6.27 -0.30
N GLN A 164 1.82 -6.18 0.46
CA GLN A 164 1.87 -6.43 1.90
C GLN A 164 2.13 -7.90 2.21
N VAL A 165 1.81 -8.80 1.27
CA VAL A 165 1.98 -10.25 1.38
C VAL A 165 2.50 -10.78 0.04
N TYR A 166 3.41 -11.74 0.10
CA TYR A 166 3.87 -12.46 -1.08
C TYR A 166 3.41 -13.92 -1.02
N ALA A 167 2.51 -14.28 -1.94
CA ALA A 167 2.04 -15.66 -2.12
C ALA A 167 3.08 -16.54 -2.82
N ASP A 168 3.95 -15.92 -3.60
CA ASP A 168 4.86 -16.56 -4.54
C ASP A 168 6.35 -16.31 -4.24
N CYS A 169 6.64 -15.48 -3.25
CA CYS A 169 7.98 -15.22 -2.75
C CYS A 169 8.13 -15.57 -1.25
N PRO A 170 9.35 -15.92 -0.80
CA PRO A 170 10.53 -16.18 -1.63
C PRO A 170 10.33 -17.44 -2.49
N THR A 171 11.03 -17.56 -3.62
CA THR A 171 10.78 -18.59 -4.65
C THR A 171 10.71 -20.02 -4.10
N THR A 172 11.64 -20.39 -3.22
CA THR A 172 11.73 -21.70 -2.53
C THR A 172 10.63 -21.97 -1.51
N ARG A 173 9.83 -20.95 -1.21
CA ARG A 173 8.66 -20.98 -0.34
C ARG A 173 7.45 -20.40 -1.06
N SER A 174 7.40 -20.48 -2.38
CA SER A 174 6.26 -20.02 -3.18
C SER A 174 5.10 -21.01 -3.06
N LEU A 175 3.85 -20.54 -2.97
CA LEU A 175 2.68 -21.42 -3.16
C LEU A 175 2.61 -22.03 -4.57
N PHE A 176 3.36 -21.47 -5.52
CA PHE A 176 3.47 -21.96 -6.90
C PHE A 176 4.71 -22.85 -7.12
N ASP A 177 5.56 -23.04 -6.11
CA ASP A 177 6.65 -24.01 -6.14
C ASP A 177 6.13 -25.39 -5.75
N ASP A 178 6.27 -26.37 -6.63
CA ASP A 178 5.76 -27.74 -6.40
C ASP A 178 6.41 -28.41 -5.18
N GLY A 179 7.64 -28.04 -4.83
CA GLY A 179 8.36 -28.59 -3.68
C GLY A 179 7.73 -28.12 -2.38
N TYR A 180 7.60 -26.81 -2.21
CA TYR A 180 6.98 -26.19 -1.06
C TYR A 180 5.48 -26.51 -0.97
N PHE A 181 4.75 -26.44 -2.08
CA PHE A 181 3.31 -26.70 -2.09
C PHE A 181 2.99 -28.10 -1.54
N ARG A 182 3.82 -29.11 -1.83
CA ARG A 182 3.67 -30.47 -1.26
C ARG A 182 3.73 -30.52 0.27
N GLU A 183 4.36 -29.55 0.91
CA GLU A 183 4.45 -29.46 2.38
C GLU A 183 3.20 -28.84 3.00
N VAL A 184 2.46 -28.01 2.26
CA VAL A 184 1.31 -27.23 2.76
C VAL A 184 -0.03 -27.61 2.10
N MET A 185 -0.01 -28.49 1.10
CA MET A 185 -1.20 -28.78 0.30
C MET A 185 -2.33 -29.44 1.11
N PRO A 186 -3.60 -29.11 0.80
CA PRO A 186 -4.74 -29.86 1.28
C PRO A 186 -4.65 -31.34 0.87
N ARG A 187 -5.28 -32.23 1.68
CA ARG A 187 -5.26 -33.68 1.42
C ARG A 187 -5.86 -34.01 0.06
N GLY A 188 -5.10 -34.73 -0.76
CA GLY A 188 -5.55 -35.22 -2.07
C GLY A 188 -5.31 -34.25 -3.23
N MET A 189 -4.71 -33.09 -2.98
CA MET A 189 -4.27 -32.16 -4.03
C MET A 189 -2.85 -32.51 -4.49
N ASN A 190 -2.51 -32.16 -5.74
CA ASN A 190 -1.15 -32.30 -6.27
C ASN A 190 -0.55 -30.96 -6.69
N SER A 191 -1.40 -29.98 -7.00
CA SER A 191 -1.00 -28.62 -7.38
C SER A 191 -1.98 -27.60 -6.80
N LEU A 192 -1.53 -26.36 -6.63
CA LEU A 192 -2.40 -25.23 -6.27
C LEU A 192 -3.54 -25.05 -7.28
N PHE A 193 -3.31 -25.41 -8.55
CA PHE A 193 -4.31 -25.35 -9.61
C PHE A 193 -5.43 -26.41 -9.49
N ASP A 194 -5.23 -27.44 -8.65
CA ASP A 194 -6.25 -28.46 -8.39
C ASP A 194 -7.16 -28.07 -7.22
N CYS A 195 -6.77 -27.04 -6.45
CA CYS A 195 -7.48 -26.61 -5.26
C CYS A 195 -8.80 -25.91 -5.59
N THR A 196 -9.78 -26.09 -4.71
CA THR A 196 -11.00 -25.28 -4.67
C THR A 196 -10.70 -23.84 -4.27
N ARG A 197 -11.65 -22.92 -4.51
CA ARG A 197 -11.57 -21.52 -4.07
C ARG A 197 -11.34 -21.43 -2.56
N GLU A 198 -12.03 -22.26 -1.78
CA GLU A 198 -11.96 -22.28 -0.32
C GLU A 198 -10.60 -22.79 0.19
N GLU A 199 -10.03 -23.79 -0.47
CA GLU A 199 -8.68 -24.30 -0.16
C GLU A 199 -7.60 -23.27 -0.51
N VAL A 200 -7.70 -22.62 -1.67
CA VAL A 200 -6.84 -21.48 -2.02
C VAL A 200 -6.97 -20.40 -0.97
N ARG A 201 -8.19 -19.98 -0.62
CA ARG A 201 -8.42 -18.92 0.37
C ARG A 201 -7.69 -19.21 1.68
N ARG A 202 -7.77 -20.45 2.19
CA ARG A 202 -7.06 -20.86 3.43
C ARG A 202 -5.55 -20.74 3.32
N LEU A 203 -4.96 -21.23 2.23
CA LEU A 203 -3.52 -21.11 1.99
C LEU A 203 -3.06 -19.64 1.96
N PHE A 204 -3.88 -18.77 1.38
CA PHE A 204 -3.61 -17.33 1.33
C PHE A 204 -3.89 -16.64 2.67
N GLN A 205 -4.87 -17.08 3.47
CA GLN A 205 -5.08 -16.61 4.85
C GLN A 205 -3.86 -16.94 5.73
N ASP A 206 -3.28 -18.14 5.60
CA ASP A 206 -2.05 -18.51 6.31
C ASP A 206 -0.86 -17.62 5.90
N ARG A 207 -0.78 -17.22 4.62
CA ARG A 207 0.22 -16.22 4.17
C ARG A 207 0.02 -14.87 4.85
N HIS A 208 -1.22 -14.38 4.91
CA HIS A 208 -1.49 -13.11 5.58
C HIS A 208 -1.13 -13.16 7.06
N ARG A 209 -1.51 -14.24 7.77
CA ARG A 209 -1.10 -14.47 9.17
C ARG A 209 0.42 -14.41 9.29
N LEU A 210 1.13 -15.18 8.49
CA LEU A 210 2.60 -15.26 8.51
C LEU A 210 3.27 -13.90 8.32
N PHE A 211 2.91 -13.16 7.27
CA PHE A 211 3.52 -11.87 6.96
C PHE A 211 3.16 -10.82 8.02
N PHE A 212 1.90 -10.79 8.48
CA PHE A 212 1.47 -9.83 9.49
C PHE A 212 1.99 -10.16 10.90
N SER A 213 2.58 -11.35 11.08
CA SER A 213 3.27 -11.75 12.32
C SER A 213 4.68 -11.16 12.43
N ALA A 214 5.22 -10.52 11.38
CA ALA A 214 6.52 -9.86 11.46
C ALA A 214 6.48 -8.75 12.55
N PRO A 215 7.28 -8.82 13.64
CA PRO A 215 7.03 -8.02 14.85
C PRO A 215 6.94 -6.51 14.61
N GLY A 216 7.85 -5.93 13.83
CA GLY A 216 7.83 -4.49 13.51
C GLY A 216 6.62 -4.10 12.66
N PHE A 217 6.21 -4.95 11.72
CA PHE A 217 5.03 -4.71 10.88
C PHE A 217 3.71 -4.88 11.65
N LYS A 218 3.64 -5.83 12.59
CA LYS A 218 2.54 -5.97 13.55
C LYS A 218 2.39 -4.69 14.38
N ARG A 219 3.47 -4.22 15.02
CA ARG A 219 3.47 -2.98 15.81
C ARG A 219 3.07 -1.74 14.99
N LEU A 220 3.50 -1.67 13.73
CA LEU A 220 3.12 -0.58 12.83
C LEU A 220 1.60 -0.54 12.62
N GLN A 221 0.98 -1.69 12.33
CA GLN A 221 -0.47 -1.80 12.11
C GLN A 221 -1.29 -1.59 13.39
N GLU A 222 -0.73 -1.92 14.55
CA GLU A 222 -1.34 -1.66 15.85
C GLU A 222 -1.34 -0.16 16.20
N LYS A 223 -0.29 0.56 15.78
CA LYS A 223 -0.04 1.95 16.19
C LYS A 223 -0.58 3.02 15.24
N PHE A 224 -0.71 2.68 13.95
CA PHE A 224 -1.11 3.65 12.94
C PHE A 224 -2.29 3.13 12.09
N PRO A 225 -3.24 4.00 11.73
CA PRO A 225 -4.24 3.70 10.72
C PRO A 225 -3.58 3.34 9.37
N CYS A 226 -3.77 2.09 8.94
CA CYS A 226 -3.17 1.54 7.74
C CYS A 226 -4.21 1.36 6.62
N TYR A 227 -3.85 1.79 5.42
CA TYR A 227 -4.73 1.84 4.25
C TYR A 227 -4.15 0.98 3.13
N PRO A 228 -4.43 -0.34 3.13
CA PRO A 228 -3.92 -1.25 2.14
C PRO A 228 -4.67 -1.20 0.81
N ILE A 229 -3.92 -1.40 -0.28
CA ILE A 229 -4.45 -1.69 -1.61
C ILE A 229 -3.72 -2.89 -2.20
N LEU A 230 -4.47 -3.73 -2.91
CA LEU A 230 -3.99 -4.91 -3.62
C LEU A 230 -2.92 -4.56 -4.67
N ASP A 231 -1.87 -5.37 -4.74
CA ASP A 231 -0.97 -5.46 -5.90
C ASP A 231 -0.86 -6.92 -6.38
N ASP A 232 0.15 -7.26 -7.19
CA ASP A 232 0.20 -8.58 -7.82
C ASP A 232 0.64 -9.69 -6.88
N HIS A 233 1.64 -9.48 -6.02
CA HIS A 233 2.18 -10.56 -5.18
C HIS A 233 1.22 -11.07 -4.08
N GLU A 234 0.14 -10.33 -3.79
CA GLU A 234 -0.99 -10.87 -3.03
C GLU A 234 -1.66 -12.07 -3.72
N ILE A 235 -1.46 -12.25 -5.03
CA ILE A 235 -1.98 -13.35 -5.84
C ILE A 235 -0.83 -14.14 -6.48
N ARG A 236 -0.05 -13.49 -7.34
CA ARG A 236 1.11 -13.98 -8.08
C ARG A 236 1.74 -12.80 -8.82
N ASP A 237 3.07 -12.76 -8.89
CA ASP A 237 3.86 -11.86 -9.71
C ASP A 237 3.23 -11.60 -11.08
N ASN A 238 3.14 -10.32 -11.45
CA ASN A 238 2.55 -9.81 -12.67
C ASN A 238 1.06 -10.20 -12.88
N PHE A 239 0.30 -10.42 -11.80
CA PHE A 239 -1.11 -10.78 -11.86
C PHE A 239 -1.92 -9.78 -12.71
N GLY A 240 -2.80 -10.31 -13.56
CA GLY A 240 -3.59 -9.56 -14.53
C GLY A 240 -2.90 -9.27 -15.87
N SER A 241 -1.57 -9.39 -15.95
CA SER A 241 -0.81 -9.09 -17.17
C SER A 241 -0.67 -10.26 -18.13
N ALA A 242 -0.73 -11.51 -17.65
CA ALA A 242 -0.78 -12.69 -18.52
C ALA A 242 -2.22 -13.09 -18.87
N THR A 243 -2.46 -13.52 -20.11
CA THR A 243 -3.79 -13.99 -20.55
C THR A 243 -4.26 -15.24 -19.80
N GLU A 244 -3.32 -16.06 -19.31
CA GLU A 244 -3.62 -17.25 -18.50
C GLU A 244 -4.31 -16.95 -17.17
N HIS A 245 -4.10 -15.75 -16.60
CA HIS A 245 -4.75 -15.30 -15.37
C HIS A 245 -6.28 -15.17 -15.50
N ARG A 246 -6.80 -15.26 -16.74
CA ARG A 246 -8.24 -15.28 -17.05
C ARG A 246 -8.79 -16.68 -17.36
N SER A 247 -7.93 -17.69 -17.39
CA SER A 247 -8.35 -19.05 -17.70
C SER A 247 -9.24 -19.64 -16.59
N ALA A 248 -10.09 -20.60 -16.94
CA ALA A 248 -10.88 -21.35 -15.96
C ALA A 248 -9.98 -22.04 -14.91
N ARG A 249 -8.76 -22.43 -15.31
CA ARG A 249 -7.76 -23.03 -14.42
C ARG A 249 -7.27 -22.07 -13.33
N PHE A 250 -7.20 -20.77 -13.61
CA PHE A 250 -6.75 -19.76 -12.64
C PHE A 250 -7.90 -19.22 -11.77
N ALA A 251 -9.16 -19.52 -12.10
CA ALA A 251 -10.33 -18.90 -11.48
C ALA A 251 -10.42 -19.14 -9.97
N ALA A 252 -10.08 -20.36 -9.50
CA ALA A 252 -10.05 -20.70 -8.08
C ALA A 252 -8.95 -19.92 -7.33
N ILE A 253 -7.75 -19.83 -7.93
CA ILE A 253 -6.62 -19.07 -7.38
C ILE A 253 -6.99 -17.61 -7.24
N LYS A 254 -7.46 -16.98 -8.32
CA LYS A 254 -7.91 -15.58 -8.30
C LYS A 254 -8.96 -15.35 -7.20
N SER A 255 -10.01 -16.17 -7.18
CA SER A 255 -11.14 -15.93 -6.28
C SER A 255 -10.78 -16.17 -4.81
N GLY A 256 -9.98 -17.22 -4.53
CA GLY A 256 -9.54 -17.54 -3.18
C GLY A 256 -8.54 -16.53 -2.63
N ALA A 257 -7.59 -16.08 -3.45
CA ALA A 257 -6.63 -15.04 -3.07
C ALA A 257 -7.33 -13.69 -2.81
N LEU A 258 -8.26 -13.28 -3.69
CA LEU A 258 -9.05 -12.06 -3.49
C LEU A 258 -9.96 -12.11 -2.26
N ASP A 259 -10.50 -13.29 -1.94
CA ASP A 259 -11.25 -13.48 -0.70
C ASP A 259 -10.36 -13.31 0.53
N ALA A 260 -9.14 -13.87 0.52
CA ALA A 260 -8.18 -13.71 1.61
C ALA A 260 -7.72 -12.23 1.74
N TYR A 261 -7.52 -11.54 0.62
CA TYR A 261 -7.27 -10.10 0.61
C TYR A 261 -8.43 -9.32 1.23
N VAL A 262 -9.69 -9.70 0.96
CA VAL A 262 -10.85 -9.08 1.63
C VAL A 262 -10.82 -9.35 3.12
N ASP A 263 -10.59 -10.59 3.55
CA ASP A 263 -10.56 -10.97 4.97
C ASP A 263 -9.54 -10.14 5.74
N TYR A 264 -8.33 -9.99 5.18
CA TYR A 264 -7.19 -9.45 5.90
C TYR A 264 -6.88 -7.99 5.62
N GLN A 265 -7.29 -7.42 4.48
CA GLN A 265 -6.87 -6.09 4.06
C GLN A 265 -8.05 -5.19 3.70
N ALA A 266 -8.85 -5.55 2.68
CA ALA A 266 -9.93 -4.68 2.20
C ALA A 266 -11.01 -4.43 3.26
N SER A 267 -11.29 -5.42 4.12
CA SER A 267 -12.28 -5.29 5.20
C SER A 267 -11.94 -4.19 6.20
N ARG A 268 -10.65 -3.82 6.33
CA ARG A 268 -10.16 -2.74 7.20
C ARG A 268 -10.61 -1.35 6.76
N LEU A 269 -11.11 -1.23 5.54
CA LEU A 269 -11.47 0.05 4.94
C LEU A 269 -12.97 0.10 4.69
N ASP A 270 -13.54 1.31 4.77
CA ASP A 270 -14.93 1.51 4.39
C ASP A 270 -15.06 1.61 2.87
N ILE A 271 -15.10 0.44 2.22
CA ILE A 271 -15.21 0.30 0.76
C ILE A 271 -16.60 -0.26 0.42
N PRO A 272 -17.59 0.58 0.10
CA PRO A 272 -18.93 0.12 -0.29
C PRO A 272 -18.91 -0.90 -1.43
N GLN A 273 -17.93 -0.78 -2.34
CA GLN A 273 -17.74 -1.60 -3.52
C GLN A 273 -17.38 -3.05 -3.17
N VAL A 274 -16.73 -3.33 -2.04
CA VAL A 274 -16.37 -4.68 -1.57
C VAL A 274 -17.63 -5.54 -1.41
N ARG A 275 -18.69 -4.98 -0.83
CA ARG A 275 -19.99 -5.68 -0.67
C ARG A 275 -20.63 -6.05 -2.01
N THR A 276 -20.26 -5.35 -3.07
CA THR A 276 -20.76 -5.57 -4.43
C THR A 276 -19.76 -6.28 -5.34
N GLN A 277 -18.56 -6.62 -4.84
CA GLN A 277 -17.44 -7.16 -5.62
C GLN A 277 -17.09 -6.31 -6.86
N ARG A 278 -17.17 -4.98 -6.73
CA ARG A 278 -16.98 -4.04 -7.84
C ARG A 278 -15.63 -3.33 -7.85
N GLY A 279 -14.68 -3.73 -7.01
CA GLY A 279 -13.35 -3.14 -6.92
C GLY A 279 -12.97 -2.79 -5.49
N TYR A 280 -11.71 -2.42 -5.30
CA TYR A 280 -11.10 -2.15 -3.99
C TYR A 280 -10.56 -0.73 -3.85
N HIS A 281 -10.89 0.17 -4.78
CA HIS A 281 -10.48 1.56 -4.70
C HIS A 281 -11.24 2.30 -3.60
N PHE A 282 -10.60 3.31 -3.02
CA PHE A 282 -11.17 4.03 -1.88
C PHE A 282 -10.68 5.47 -1.80
N GLU A 283 -11.45 6.27 -1.06
CA GLU A 283 -11.14 7.65 -0.69
C GLU A 283 -10.69 7.70 0.77
N TRP A 284 -9.83 8.66 1.10
CA TRP A 284 -9.46 8.99 2.47
C TRP A 284 -9.13 10.47 2.58
N ASP A 285 -9.13 10.99 3.80
CA ASP A 285 -8.76 12.38 4.06
C ASP A 285 -8.07 12.54 5.41
N TYR A 286 -7.34 13.64 5.54
CA TYR A 286 -6.85 14.15 6.81
C TYR A 286 -6.56 15.64 6.68
N GLY A 287 -7.46 16.47 7.22
CA GLY A 287 -7.34 17.93 7.19
C GLY A 287 -7.22 18.46 5.76
N PRO A 288 -6.11 19.14 5.39
CA PRO A 288 -5.92 19.75 4.07
C PRO A 288 -5.55 18.74 2.97
N VAL A 289 -5.55 17.44 3.26
CA VAL A 289 -5.19 16.38 2.33
C VAL A 289 -6.43 15.54 2.02
N ALA A 290 -6.73 15.39 0.73
CA ALA A 290 -7.68 14.40 0.23
C ALA A 290 -6.91 13.36 -0.60
N GLY A 291 -7.29 12.10 -0.46
CA GLY A 291 -6.65 11.00 -1.16
C GLY A 291 -7.63 10.08 -1.87
N PHE A 292 -7.22 9.57 -3.02
CA PHE A 292 -7.91 8.53 -3.77
C PHE A 292 -6.89 7.44 -4.13
N VAL A 293 -7.15 6.19 -3.74
CA VAL A 293 -6.27 5.07 -4.05
C VAL A 293 -6.97 4.19 -5.09
N MET A 294 -6.32 4.00 -6.23
CA MET A 294 -6.85 3.19 -7.33
C MET A 294 -6.55 1.70 -7.13
N ASP A 295 -7.53 0.86 -7.48
CA ASP A 295 -7.38 -0.57 -7.69
C ASP A 295 -6.95 -0.83 -9.13
N LEU A 296 -5.71 -1.27 -9.29
CA LEU A 296 -5.07 -1.55 -10.58
C LEU A 296 -4.93 -3.05 -10.87
N ARG A 297 -5.52 -3.93 -10.04
CA ARG A 297 -5.30 -5.38 -10.12
C ARG A 297 -6.57 -6.20 -10.23
N SER A 298 -7.58 -5.95 -9.41
CA SER A 298 -8.74 -6.86 -9.34
C SER A 298 -9.49 -6.95 -10.68
N HIS A 299 -9.49 -5.82 -11.41
CA HIS A 299 -10.09 -5.64 -12.72
C HIS A 299 -9.07 -5.54 -13.87
N LYS A 300 -7.77 -5.71 -13.61
CA LYS A 300 -6.76 -5.72 -14.66
C LYS A 300 -7.04 -6.86 -15.62
N ARG A 301 -7.10 -6.55 -16.92
CA ARG A 301 -7.44 -7.53 -17.97
C ARG A 301 -6.52 -7.34 -19.16
N ASN A 302 -5.77 -8.38 -19.49
CA ASN A 302 -5.14 -8.54 -20.80
C ASN A 302 -6.04 -9.41 -21.70
N ASP A 303 -6.45 -8.87 -22.85
CA ASP A 303 -7.20 -9.61 -23.88
C ASP A 303 -6.34 -10.07 -25.08
N GLY A 304 -5.04 -9.80 -25.02
CA GLY A 304 -4.08 -10.10 -26.08
C GLY A 304 -3.72 -8.87 -26.92
N GLU A 305 -4.60 -7.88 -27.03
CA GLU A 305 -4.39 -6.66 -27.83
C GLU A 305 -4.21 -5.42 -26.95
N ARG A 306 -4.95 -5.34 -25.84
CA ARG A 306 -4.94 -4.23 -24.89
C ARG A 306 -4.87 -4.75 -23.45
N ILE A 307 -4.31 -3.93 -22.58
CA ILE A 307 -4.40 -4.11 -21.13
C ILE A 307 -5.30 -3.02 -20.58
N GLN A 308 -6.44 -3.45 -20.04
CA GLN A 308 -7.26 -2.62 -19.17
C GLN A 308 -6.63 -2.62 -17.77
N MET A 309 -6.31 -1.43 -17.23
CA MET A 309 -5.74 -1.28 -15.88
C MET A 309 -6.83 -1.09 -14.81
N PHE A 310 -7.87 -0.33 -15.16
CA PHE A 310 -8.98 0.01 -14.26
C PHE A 310 -10.33 -0.09 -15.00
N ASP A 311 -11.43 -0.17 -14.27
CA ASP A 311 -12.77 -0.10 -14.87
C ASP A 311 -13.30 1.34 -15.00
N SER A 312 -14.30 1.52 -15.85
CA SER A 312 -14.90 2.83 -16.15
C SER A 312 -15.63 3.45 -14.97
N ARG A 313 -16.12 2.64 -14.02
CA ARG A 313 -16.80 3.12 -12.83
C ARG A 313 -15.80 3.76 -11.88
N GLN A 314 -14.70 3.08 -11.57
CA GLN A 314 -13.60 3.64 -10.79
C GLN A 314 -13.12 4.95 -11.42
N PHE A 315 -12.95 4.98 -12.74
CA PHE A 315 -12.50 6.19 -13.43
C PHE A 315 -13.50 7.35 -13.32
N HIS A 316 -14.80 7.06 -13.38
CA HIS A 316 -15.84 8.06 -13.11
C HIS A 316 -15.83 8.55 -11.66
N GLU A 317 -15.65 7.65 -10.69
CA GLU A 317 -15.55 7.98 -9.26
C GLU A 317 -14.30 8.82 -8.98
N LEU A 318 -13.16 8.55 -9.63
CA LEU A 318 -11.96 9.38 -9.58
C LEU A 318 -12.22 10.79 -10.14
N ARG A 319 -12.87 10.91 -11.31
CA ARG A 319 -13.22 12.22 -11.88
C ARG A 319 -14.12 13.02 -10.92
N ALA A 320 -15.10 12.37 -10.32
CA ALA A 320 -15.98 12.99 -9.34
C ALA A 320 -15.22 13.39 -8.07
N PHE A 321 -14.28 12.57 -7.60
CA PHE A 321 -13.41 12.89 -6.47
C PHE A 321 -12.56 14.13 -6.73
N LEU A 322 -11.90 14.19 -7.90
CA LEU A 322 -11.07 15.33 -8.30
C LEU A 322 -11.89 16.63 -8.37
N GLU A 323 -13.09 16.58 -8.95
CA GLU A 323 -14.02 17.72 -8.99
C GLU A 323 -14.39 18.20 -7.58
N ARG A 324 -14.79 17.30 -6.68
CA ARG A 324 -15.18 17.64 -5.30
C ARG A 324 -14.02 18.25 -4.49
N ASN A 325 -12.79 17.87 -4.79
CA ASN A 325 -11.60 18.26 -4.05
C ASN A 325 -10.76 19.33 -4.75
N ARG A 326 -11.30 20.08 -5.73
CA ARG A 326 -10.57 21.15 -6.45
C ARG A 326 -9.95 22.21 -5.54
N GLU A 327 -10.65 22.55 -4.46
CA GLU A 327 -10.20 23.56 -3.49
C GLU A 327 -9.37 22.97 -2.34
N THR A 328 -9.19 21.64 -2.31
CA THR A 328 -8.34 21.01 -1.29
C THR A 328 -6.88 21.35 -1.55
N PRO A 329 -6.08 21.77 -0.56
CA PRO A 329 -4.69 22.17 -0.80
C PRO A 329 -3.80 21.06 -1.39
N VAL A 330 -4.01 19.82 -0.96
CA VAL A 330 -3.19 18.65 -1.37
C VAL A 330 -4.10 17.51 -1.78
N VAL A 331 -3.84 16.95 -2.97
CA VAL A 331 -4.46 15.71 -3.44
C VAL A 331 -3.39 14.64 -3.59
N VAL A 332 -3.65 13.47 -3.02
CA VAL A 332 -2.79 12.29 -3.14
C VAL A 332 -3.51 11.21 -3.95
N LEU A 333 -2.95 10.84 -5.10
CA LEU A 333 -3.41 9.71 -5.91
C LEU A 333 -2.52 8.50 -5.61
N GLY A 334 -3.07 7.46 -5.01
CA GLY A 334 -2.38 6.19 -4.77
C GLY A 334 -2.50 5.26 -5.97
N LEU A 335 -1.38 4.77 -6.49
CA LEU A 335 -1.29 3.77 -7.55
C LEU A 335 -0.35 2.65 -7.08
N SER A 336 -0.75 1.38 -7.06
CA SER A 336 0.16 0.30 -6.63
C SER A 336 1.44 0.27 -7.49
N VAL A 337 1.27 0.42 -8.80
CA VAL A 337 2.35 0.55 -9.78
C VAL A 337 2.58 2.02 -10.18
N PRO A 338 3.83 2.54 -10.15
CA PRO A 338 4.12 3.94 -10.43
C PRO A 338 3.86 4.31 -11.89
N LEU A 339 3.29 5.51 -12.10
CA LEU A 339 2.96 6.01 -13.43
C LEU A 339 4.22 6.21 -14.29
N VAL A 340 5.31 6.68 -13.66
CA VAL A 340 6.65 6.74 -14.26
C VAL A 340 7.56 5.70 -13.59
N HIS A 341 8.16 4.81 -14.38
CA HIS A 341 9.07 3.77 -13.90
C HIS A 341 10.37 3.75 -14.74
N ILE A 342 11.32 2.92 -14.31
CA ILE A 342 12.60 2.69 -14.98
C ILE A 342 12.38 1.77 -16.19
N PRO A 343 12.70 2.18 -17.43
CA PRO A 343 12.55 1.36 -18.63
C PRO A 343 13.20 -0.03 -18.53
N ASP A 344 12.51 -1.07 -18.98
CA ASP A 344 12.92 -2.48 -18.84
C ASP A 344 14.23 -2.81 -19.55
N TRP A 345 14.56 -2.10 -20.64
CA TRP A 345 15.83 -2.31 -21.32
C TRP A 345 17.03 -1.98 -20.43
N MET A 346 16.87 -1.21 -19.35
CA MET A 346 17.96 -0.94 -18.41
C MET A 346 18.09 -1.98 -17.31
N VAL A 347 16.95 -2.46 -16.77
CA VAL A 347 16.94 -3.65 -15.92
C VAL A 347 17.50 -4.82 -16.72
N GLY A 348 17.07 -4.95 -17.96
CA GLY A 348 17.52 -5.92 -18.95
C GLY A 348 18.96 -5.71 -19.44
N ALA A 349 19.51 -4.50 -19.56
CA ALA A 349 20.90 -4.27 -19.96
C ALA A 349 21.87 -4.53 -18.79
N ALA A 350 21.49 -4.16 -17.56
CA ALA A 350 22.21 -4.55 -16.36
C ALA A 350 22.13 -6.08 -16.14
N ALA A 351 20.97 -6.67 -16.40
CA ALA A 351 20.76 -8.11 -16.34
C ALA A 351 21.39 -8.86 -17.55
N LEU A 352 21.59 -8.25 -18.72
CA LEU A 352 22.28 -8.88 -19.85
C LEU A 352 23.77 -9.06 -19.57
N MET A 353 24.34 -8.16 -18.76
CA MET A 353 25.72 -8.26 -18.28
C MET A 353 25.89 -9.35 -17.20
N LEU A 354 24.80 -9.79 -16.55
CA LEU A 354 24.85 -10.62 -15.34
C LEU A 354 23.83 -11.80 -15.25
N GLY A 355 23.01 -12.03 -16.28
CA GLY A 355 22.21 -13.24 -16.50
C GLY A 355 20.77 -13.34 -15.94
N GLU A 356 19.89 -12.34 -16.04
CA GLU A 356 18.45 -12.46 -15.64
C GLU A 356 17.42 -11.90 -16.66
N GLN A 357 16.18 -12.41 -16.67
CA GLN A 357 15.04 -12.05 -17.57
C GLN A 357 14.02 -11.10 -16.87
N SER A 358 13.27 -10.27 -17.61
CA SER A 358 12.66 -8.99 -17.11
C SER A 358 11.11 -8.86 -17.07
N ASP A 359 10.61 -8.03 -16.12
CA ASP A 359 9.22 -7.70 -15.70
C ASP A 359 8.43 -6.66 -16.57
N ALA A 360 8.61 -6.69 -17.90
CA ALA A 360 8.19 -5.58 -18.77
C ALA A 360 6.67 -5.44 -19.01
N ALA A 361 5.90 -6.52 -18.90
CA ALA A 361 4.51 -6.58 -19.37
C ALA A 361 3.50 -5.95 -18.40
N ASP A 362 3.92 -5.65 -17.17
CA ASP A 362 3.03 -5.28 -16.08
C ASP A 362 2.84 -3.77 -15.90
N ARG A 363 3.76 -3.01 -16.48
CA ARG A 363 3.95 -1.58 -16.24
C ARG A 363 3.09 -0.72 -17.16
N TRP A 364 2.83 0.52 -16.74
CA TRP A 364 2.15 1.53 -17.55
C TRP A 364 2.85 1.85 -18.90
N SER A 365 4.16 1.58 -19.03
CA SER A 365 4.89 1.76 -20.31
C SER A 365 4.64 0.65 -21.31
N TYR A 366 4.06 -0.47 -20.89
CA TYR A 366 3.77 -1.54 -21.82
C TYR A 366 2.81 -1.00 -22.88
N LEU A 367 3.15 -1.16 -24.15
CA LEU A 367 2.43 -0.53 -25.27
C LEU A 367 0.92 -0.78 -25.20
N LYS A 368 0.50 -1.95 -24.71
CA LYS A 368 -0.91 -2.33 -24.59
C LYS A 368 -1.65 -1.60 -23.44
N ALA A 369 -0.93 -1.01 -22.49
CA ALA A 369 -1.46 -0.24 -21.37
C ALA A 369 -1.48 1.29 -21.65
N HIS A 370 -0.86 1.76 -22.74
CA HIS A 370 -0.78 3.20 -23.06
C HIS A 370 -2.14 3.88 -23.12
N GLY A 371 -3.17 3.21 -23.67
CA GLY A 371 -4.51 3.80 -23.71
C GLY A 371 -5.08 4.13 -22.33
N ALA A 372 -4.95 3.22 -21.36
CA ALA A 372 -5.41 3.46 -19.99
C ALA A 372 -4.52 4.48 -19.25
N ARG A 373 -3.21 4.45 -19.50
CA ARG A 373 -2.25 5.41 -18.95
C ARG A 373 -2.55 6.83 -19.42
N ASP A 374 -2.72 7.01 -20.72
CA ASP A 374 -2.90 8.31 -21.35
C ASP A 374 -4.27 8.88 -20.95
N GLU A 375 -5.33 8.06 -20.85
CA GLU A 375 -6.63 8.48 -20.34
C GLU A 375 -6.55 9.01 -18.89
N LEU A 376 -5.84 8.29 -18.01
CA LEU A 376 -5.59 8.75 -16.64
C LEU A 376 -4.76 10.04 -16.63
N PHE A 377 -3.67 10.07 -17.40
CA PHE A 377 -2.76 11.21 -17.44
C PHE A 377 -3.45 12.48 -17.94
N GLU A 378 -4.28 12.37 -18.98
CA GLU A 378 -5.10 13.47 -19.50
C GLU A 378 -6.07 14.00 -18.44
N LEU A 379 -6.77 13.14 -17.70
CA LEU A 379 -7.64 13.56 -16.60
C LEU A 379 -6.87 14.34 -15.53
N LEU A 380 -5.67 13.88 -15.14
CA LEU A 380 -4.84 14.57 -14.15
C LEU A 380 -4.36 15.93 -14.67
N CYS A 381 -4.00 16.03 -15.95
CA CYS A 381 -3.61 17.29 -16.57
C CYS A 381 -4.78 18.28 -16.64
N GLU A 382 -5.98 17.83 -17.04
CA GLU A 382 -7.21 18.62 -17.03
C GLU A 382 -7.53 19.16 -15.62
N HIS A 383 -7.38 18.32 -14.61
CA HIS A 383 -7.60 18.70 -13.22
C HIS A 383 -6.56 19.72 -12.74
N GLN A 384 -5.27 19.49 -12.99
CA GLN A 384 -4.21 20.41 -12.58
C GLN A 384 -4.30 21.77 -13.29
N LEU A 385 -4.82 21.81 -14.53
CA LEU A 385 -5.17 23.05 -15.23
C LEU A 385 -6.29 23.82 -14.52
N ALA A 386 -7.28 23.11 -13.98
CA ALA A 386 -8.39 23.70 -13.23
C ALA A 386 -7.99 24.12 -11.80
N ALA A 387 -7.02 23.43 -11.18
CA ALA A 387 -6.56 23.65 -9.81
C ALA A 387 -5.04 23.89 -9.73
N PRO A 388 -4.48 24.94 -10.37
CA PRO A 388 -3.03 25.11 -10.53
C PRO A 388 -2.26 25.32 -9.22
N LYS A 389 -2.94 25.71 -8.13
CA LYS A 389 -2.33 25.90 -6.80
C LYS A 389 -2.31 24.63 -5.96
N GLN A 390 -3.14 23.63 -6.30
CA GLN A 390 -3.19 22.37 -5.57
C GLN A 390 -1.92 21.57 -5.81
N ARG A 391 -1.42 20.91 -4.76
CA ARG A 391 -0.33 19.94 -4.86
C ARG A 391 -0.91 18.57 -5.18
N LEU A 392 -0.74 18.10 -6.41
CA LEU A 392 -1.07 16.74 -6.82
C LEU A 392 0.17 15.84 -6.68
N ILE A 393 0.07 14.84 -5.81
CA ILE A 393 1.13 13.86 -5.52
C ILE A 393 0.63 12.46 -5.87
N ILE A 394 1.37 11.75 -6.70
CA ILE A 394 1.17 10.35 -7.02
C ILE A 394 2.02 9.52 -6.06
N ALA A 395 1.39 8.72 -5.20
CA ALA A 395 2.06 7.80 -4.27
C ALA A 395 2.03 6.37 -4.83
N ALA A 396 3.17 5.67 -4.84
CA ALA A 396 3.27 4.35 -5.46
C ALA A 396 4.29 3.38 -4.83
N GLY A 397 4.20 2.10 -5.22
CA GLY A 397 5.03 0.97 -4.77
C GLY A 397 5.74 0.21 -5.90
N ASP A 398 5.73 -1.13 -5.83
CA ASP A 398 6.15 -2.11 -6.86
C ASP A 398 7.66 -2.21 -7.19
N VAL A 399 8.35 -1.09 -7.44
CA VAL A 399 9.65 -1.12 -8.15
C VAL A 399 10.90 -1.33 -7.26
N HIS A 400 10.74 -1.62 -5.97
CA HIS A 400 11.82 -1.84 -4.99
C HIS A 400 12.90 -0.74 -4.93
N VAL A 401 12.54 0.50 -5.30
CA VAL A 401 13.37 1.69 -5.10
C VAL A 401 12.54 2.88 -4.56
N GLY A 402 13.12 3.64 -3.63
CA GLY A 402 12.58 4.91 -3.17
C GLY A 402 12.91 6.04 -4.15
N VAL A 403 11.91 6.74 -4.68
CA VAL A 403 12.10 7.80 -5.68
C VAL A 403 11.16 8.97 -5.43
N ALA A 404 11.69 10.18 -5.49
CA ALA A 404 10.90 11.41 -5.51
C ALA A 404 11.16 12.19 -6.81
N GLY A 405 10.11 12.49 -7.58
CA GLY A 405 10.24 13.15 -8.87
C GLY A 405 9.17 14.20 -9.14
N LEU A 406 9.51 15.11 -10.04
CA LEU A 406 8.64 16.10 -10.63
C LEU A 406 8.27 15.64 -12.04
N ILE A 407 6.97 15.57 -12.32
CA ILE A 407 6.41 15.42 -13.66
C ILE A 407 6.05 16.83 -14.15
N GLN A 408 6.84 17.35 -15.09
CA GLN A 408 6.56 18.59 -15.78
C GLN A 408 5.75 18.30 -17.04
N VAL A 409 4.63 18.98 -17.23
CA VAL A 409 3.75 18.77 -18.39
C VAL A 409 3.59 20.04 -19.18
N THR A 410 3.67 19.92 -20.50
CA THR A 410 3.41 20.98 -21.47
C THR A 410 2.24 20.60 -22.35
N ASP A 411 1.22 21.45 -22.42
CA ASP A 411 0.12 21.31 -23.38
C ASP A 411 0.62 21.74 -24.77
N THR A 412 0.74 20.79 -25.69
CA THR A 412 1.32 21.03 -27.02
C THR A 412 0.43 21.91 -27.90
N GLU A 413 -0.87 21.99 -27.60
CA GLU A 413 -1.83 22.79 -28.35
C GLU A 413 -1.90 24.24 -27.85
N ARG A 414 -1.70 24.46 -26.54
CA ARG A 414 -1.93 25.79 -25.93
C ARG A 414 -0.75 26.76 -25.94
N LYS A 415 0.45 26.37 -26.39
CA LYS A 415 1.68 27.21 -26.33
C LYS A 415 1.84 27.96 -24.99
N GLN A 416 1.43 27.33 -23.88
CA GLN A 416 1.54 27.95 -22.56
C GLN A 416 3.02 28.08 -22.19
N GLU A 417 3.39 29.22 -21.60
CA GLU A 417 4.75 29.46 -21.09
C GLU A 417 5.01 28.72 -19.76
N GLU A 418 3.96 28.39 -19.00
CA GLU A 418 4.08 27.70 -17.70
C GLU A 418 3.70 26.21 -17.80
N SER A 419 4.63 25.34 -17.40
CA SER A 419 4.44 23.89 -17.34
C SER A 419 3.62 23.48 -16.11
N LEU A 420 2.62 22.59 -16.27
CA LEU A 420 1.94 21.97 -15.14
C LEU A 420 2.91 21.09 -14.36
N ARG A 421 2.69 20.99 -13.06
CA ARG A 421 3.55 20.23 -12.15
C ARG A 421 2.73 19.21 -11.37
N MET A 422 3.15 17.97 -11.44
CA MET A 422 2.70 16.89 -10.57
C MET A 422 3.93 16.24 -9.95
N TYR A 423 3.78 15.63 -8.78
CA TYR A 423 4.88 15.00 -8.08
C TYR A 423 4.63 13.50 -7.98
N GLN A 424 5.68 12.69 -8.02
CA GLN A 424 5.58 11.25 -7.76
C GLN A 424 6.51 10.88 -6.59
N LEU A 425 5.95 10.22 -5.59
CA LEU A 425 6.66 9.54 -4.51
C LEU A 425 6.47 8.04 -4.69
N VAL A 426 7.57 7.34 -4.95
CA VAL A 426 7.64 5.89 -4.91
C VAL A 426 8.36 5.49 -3.63
N SER A 427 7.74 4.61 -2.84
CA SER A 427 8.38 4.04 -1.64
C SER A 427 8.23 2.53 -1.66
N SER A 428 9.26 1.88 -2.17
CA SER A 428 9.38 0.43 -2.27
C SER A 428 10.88 0.09 -2.17
N ALA A 429 11.35 -0.90 -1.45
CA ALA A 429 10.61 -1.80 -0.58
C ALA A 429 10.78 -1.43 0.90
N VAL A 430 9.77 -1.69 1.73
CA VAL A 430 9.87 -1.51 3.18
C VAL A 430 10.64 -2.64 3.85
N SER A 431 10.60 -3.85 3.28
CA SER A 431 11.35 -4.99 3.83
C SER A 431 11.84 -6.00 2.80
N ASN A 432 11.44 -5.89 1.53
CA ASN A 432 11.95 -6.74 0.46
C ASN A 432 13.40 -6.37 0.12
N LEU A 433 14.36 -7.25 0.45
CA LEU A 433 15.76 -7.05 0.12
C LEU A 433 16.03 -7.53 -1.30
N GLU A 434 16.24 -6.58 -2.20
CA GLU A 434 16.61 -6.87 -3.58
C GLU A 434 18.05 -7.33 -3.73
N SER A 435 18.32 -8.00 -4.86
CA SER A 435 19.68 -8.43 -5.17
C SER A 435 20.62 -7.21 -5.31
N PRO A 436 21.90 -7.31 -4.89
CA PRO A 436 22.86 -6.20 -4.99
C PRO A 436 23.01 -5.65 -6.42
N VAL A 437 22.74 -6.47 -7.43
CA VAL A 437 22.77 -6.09 -8.85
C VAL A 437 21.63 -5.14 -9.20
N LYS A 438 20.41 -5.44 -8.76
CA LYS A 438 19.24 -4.55 -8.96
C LYS A 438 19.40 -3.25 -8.18
N THR A 439 19.89 -3.32 -6.94
CA THR A 439 20.24 -2.14 -6.13
C THR A 439 21.26 -1.25 -6.85
N TRP A 440 22.30 -1.86 -7.45
CA TRP A 440 23.28 -1.12 -8.24
C TRP A 440 22.68 -0.50 -9.50
N ALA A 441 21.84 -1.23 -10.24
CA ALA A 441 21.19 -0.70 -11.44
C ALA A 441 20.28 0.50 -11.11
N ALA A 442 19.51 0.42 -10.02
CA ALA A 442 18.69 1.53 -9.53
C ALA A 442 19.54 2.76 -9.17
N SER A 443 20.76 2.57 -8.63
CA SER A 443 21.67 3.67 -8.30
C SER A 443 22.18 4.47 -9.51
N LEU A 444 22.08 3.91 -10.73
CA LEU A 444 22.47 4.58 -11.98
C LEU A 444 21.41 5.57 -12.50
N PHE A 445 20.23 5.61 -11.90
CA PHE A 445 19.10 6.44 -12.36
C PHE A 445 19.44 7.94 -12.53
N PRO A 446 20.22 8.61 -11.65
CA PRO A 446 20.55 10.03 -11.79
C PRO A 446 21.39 10.39 -13.03
N LEU A 447 22.07 9.41 -13.65
CA LEU A 447 22.89 9.62 -14.84
C LEU A 447 22.04 9.87 -16.10
N MET A 448 20.72 9.73 -16.01
CA MET A 448 19.82 9.57 -17.15
C MET A 448 18.95 10.80 -17.38
N LYS A 449 19.55 12.00 -17.29
CA LYS A 449 18.93 13.34 -17.36
C LYS A 449 18.04 13.65 -18.60
N ARG A 450 17.68 12.69 -19.46
CA ARG A 450 16.89 12.93 -20.68
C ARG A 450 15.86 11.82 -20.94
N GLY A 451 14.58 12.21 -20.99
CA GLY A 451 13.62 11.58 -21.91
C GLY A 451 12.59 10.60 -21.34
N LEU A 452 12.40 10.49 -20.02
CA LEU A 452 11.27 9.73 -19.48
C LEU A 452 9.98 10.57 -19.65
N SER A 453 9.18 10.20 -20.66
CA SER A 453 7.82 10.70 -20.85
C SER A 453 6.81 9.71 -20.27
N VAL A 454 5.82 10.26 -19.60
CA VAL A 454 4.62 9.56 -19.12
C VAL A 454 3.63 9.37 -20.26
N ALA A 455 3.52 10.34 -21.16
CA ALA A 455 2.57 10.34 -22.26
C ALA A 455 3.16 9.69 -23.53
N SER A 456 2.30 9.08 -24.34
CA SER A 456 2.65 8.63 -25.70
C SER A 456 2.91 9.83 -26.62
N ASP A 457 3.63 9.59 -27.73
CA ASP A 457 3.96 10.62 -28.72
C ASP A 457 2.71 11.26 -29.36
N ASP A 458 1.57 10.55 -29.35
CA ASP A 458 0.29 11.00 -29.90
C ASP A 458 -0.59 11.74 -28.87
N SER A 459 -0.15 11.85 -27.61
CA SER A 459 -0.90 12.55 -26.57
C SER A 459 -0.84 14.07 -26.76
N ARG A 460 -1.93 14.76 -26.41
CA ARG A 460 -1.98 16.23 -26.32
C ARG A 460 -0.97 16.81 -25.31
N TYR A 461 -0.54 16.02 -24.34
CA TYR A 461 0.35 16.46 -23.28
C TYR A 461 1.73 15.86 -23.46
N ALA A 462 2.73 16.72 -23.66
CA ALA A 462 4.12 16.32 -23.56
C ALA A 462 4.54 16.35 -22.10
N SER A 463 5.31 15.35 -21.66
CA SER A 463 5.72 15.25 -20.25
C SER A 463 7.20 14.93 -20.09
N ARG A 464 7.78 15.40 -18.99
CA ARG A 464 9.15 15.13 -18.59
C ARG A 464 9.20 14.81 -17.10
N PHE A 465 9.89 13.73 -16.77
CA PHE A 465 10.20 13.38 -15.39
C PHE A 465 11.60 13.83 -15.00
N ASP A 466 11.71 14.59 -13.90
CA ASP A 466 12.98 15.01 -13.31
C ASP A 466 13.03 14.59 -11.84
N LEU A 467 14.16 14.03 -11.40
CA LEU A 467 14.40 13.77 -9.98
C LEU A 467 14.41 15.07 -9.17
N LEU A 468 13.69 15.07 -8.05
CA LEU A 468 13.77 16.16 -7.08
C LEU A 468 15.15 16.19 -6.44
N GLN A 469 15.71 17.39 -6.30
CA GLN A 469 16.98 17.61 -5.61
C GLN A 469 16.72 17.68 -4.10
N GLY A 470 17.50 16.94 -3.33
CA GLY A 470 17.37 16.98 -1.88
C GLY A 470 18.05 18.19 -1.26
N ILE A 471 17.66 18.54 -0.03
CA ILE A 471 18.20 19.68 0.72
C ILE A 471 19.11 19.24 1.88
N GLY A 472 20.02 20.13 2.28
CA GLY A 472 20.90 19.88 3.44
C GLY A 472 21.78 18.63 3.29
N ALA A 473 21.70 17.73 4.26
CA ALA A 473 22.36 16.41 4.25
C ALA A 473 21.49 15.31 3.61
N ALA A 474 20.18 15.53 3.49
CA ALA A 474 19.20 14.56 3.00
C ALA A 474 19.04 14.68 1.46
N LYS A 475 20.05 14.18 0.74
CA LYS A 475 20.19 14.35 -0.73
C LYS A 475 20.08 13.07 -1.55
N GLN A 476 19.87 11.92 -0.92
CA GLN A 476 19.90 10.63 -1.59
C GLN A 476 18.60 10.38 -2.36
N ASN A 477 18.62 10.57 -3.67
CA ASN A 477 17.50 10.25 -4.56
C ASN A 477 18.03 9.79 -5.92
N PRO A 478 17.80 8.53 -6.31
CA PRO A 478 16.96 7.52 -5.66
C PRO A 478 17.57 6.89 -4.39
N VAL A 479 16.75 6.16 -3.64
CA VAL A 479 17.11 5.36 -2.46
C VAL A 479 16.93 3.87 -2.82
N PRO A 480 17.99 3.15 -3.21
CA PRO A 480 17.90 1.76 -3.70
C PRO A 480 17.85 0.71 -2.58
N GLU A 481 17.97 1.13 -1.33
CA GLU A 481 17.87 0.29 -0.14
C GLU A 481 16.43 0.23 0.37
N LEU A 482 16.20 -0.47 1.48
CA LEU A 482 14.91 -0.41 2.17
C LEU A 482 14.53 1.04 2.48
N ASN A 483 13.27 1.39 2.27
CA ASN A 483 12.82 2.76 2.48
C ASN A 483 11.35 2.88 2.90
N ALA A 484 11.04 4.03 3.48
CA ALA A 484 9.69 4.48 3.76
C ALA A 484 9.52 5.94 3.32
N GLY A 485 8.48 6.24 2.56
CA GLY A 485 8.21 7.58 2.03
C GLY A 485 7.28 8.35 2.94
N LEU A 486 7.50 9.67 3.03
CA LEU A 486 6.61 10.58 3.76
C LEU A 486 6.19 11.73 2.87
N ILE A 487 4.90 12.03 2.88
CA ILE A 487 4.33 13.28 2.39
C ILE A 487 4.09 14.15 3.62
N ARG A 488 4.98 15.11 3.85
CA ARG A 488 4.91 16.02 4.98
C ARG A 488 4.14 17.27 4.60
N VAL A 489 3.21 17.68 5.45
CA VAL A 489 2.40 18.89 5.31
C VAL A 489 2.67 19.80 6.49
N ASP A 490 3.19 20.99 6.21
CA ASP A 490 3.50 22.03 7.18
C ASP A 490 2.55 23.23 6.97
N PRO A 491 1.69 23.58 7.93
CA PRO A 491 0.83 24.76 7.84
C PRO A 491 1.65 26.06 7.74
N ARG A 492 1.18 27.02 6.93
CA ARG A 492 1.75 28.37 6.82
C ARG A 492 0.65 29.43 6.66
N GLU A 493 1.03 30.70 6.76
CA GLU A 493 0.07 31.79 6.52
C GLU A 493 -0.53 31.68 5.11
N GLY A 494 -1.85 31.50 5.03
CA GLY A 494 -2.59 31.40 3.78
C GLY A 494 -2.43 30.09 2.99
N GLY A 495 -1.94 29.00 3.60
CA GLY A 495 -1.92 27.69 2.95
C GLY A 495 -1.03 26.66 3.62
N TYR A 496 -0.43 25.77 2.81
CA TYR A 496 0.41 24.67 3.28
C TYR A 496 1.67 24.56 2.43
N ASP A 497 2.80 24.32 3.09
CA ASP A 497 3.99 23.80 2.44
C ASP A 497 3.94 22.27 2.46
N VAL A 498 4.25 21.64 1.33
CA VAL A 498 4.31 20.19 1.21
C VAL A 498 5.74 19.79 0.91
N ARG A 499 6.21 18.67 1.47
CA ARG A 499 7.53 18.10 1.21
C ARG A 499 7.42 16.60 1.02
N ILE A 500 8.30 16.05 0.20
CA ILE A 500 8.49 14.61 0.07
C ILE A 500 9.80 14.23 0.78
N GLN A 501 9.73 13.23 1.65
CA GLN A 501 10.89 12.68 2.35
C GLN A 501 11.00 11.18 2.09
N LEU A 502 12.22 10.65 2.12
CA LEU A 502 12.47 9.21 2.16
C LEU A 502 13.33 8.90 3.40
N LEU A 503 12.86 7.94 4.17
CA LEU A 503 13.60 7.33 5.26
C LEU A 503 14.29 6.05 4.77
N ALA A 504 15.46 5.75 5.31
CA ALA A 504 16.17 4.48 5.07
C ALA A 504 16.85 3.99 6.36
N PRO A 505 17.28 2.72 6.44
CA PRO A 505 18.04 2.20 7.57
C PRO A 505 19.36 2.95 7.80
N GLY A 506 19.57 3.45 9.01
CA GLY A 506 20.83 3.99 9.49
C GLY A 506 21.79 2.89 9.96
N ARG A 507 23.01 3.27 10.37
CA ARG A 507 24.04 2.31 10.83
C ARG A 507 23.67 1.55 12.10
N ASP A 508 22.88 2.18 12.96
CA ASP A 508 22.31 1.59 14.17
C ASP A 508 20.90 1.02 13.91
N GLY A 509 20.50 0.97 12.64
CA GLY A 509 19.21 0.51 12.14
C GLY A 509 18.02 1.44 12.43
N LYS A 510 18.25 2.62 13.02
CA LYS A 510 17.23 3.67 13.06
C LYS A 510 16.82 4.08 11.66
N ALA A 511 15.53 4.36 11.46
CA ALA A 511 15.09 4.98 10.22
C ALA A 511 15.57 6.44 10.21
N ILE A 512 16.43 6.80 9.26
CA ILE A 512 16.99 8.14 9.11
C ILE A 512 16.47 8.80 7.83
N GLU A 513 16.24 10.11 7.88
CA GLU A 513 15.94 10.88 6.68
C GLU A 513 17.16 10.95 5.77
N VAL A 514 17.09 10.26 4.63
CA VAL A 514 18.14 10.26 3.60
C VAL A 514 17.80 11.19 2.44
N PHE A 515 16.54 11.56 2.29
CA PHE A 515 16.05 12.51 1.29
C PHE A 515 14.99 13.45 1.86
N SER A 516 15.07 14.73 1.46
CA SER A 516 14.00 15.71 1.66
C SER A 516 13.97 16.69 0.49
N SER A 517 12.82 16.87 -0.16
CA SER A 517 12.67 17.75 -1.32
C SER A 517 12.76 19.25 -1.00
N GLY A 518 12.67 19.63 0.27
CA GLY A 518 12.22 20.97 0.64
C GLY A 518 10.75 21.22 0.24
N ALA A 519 10.29 22.47 0.36
CA ALA A 519 8.91 22.83 0.01
C ALA A 519 8.67 22.69 -1.51
N LEU A 520 7.60 21.98 -1.87
CA LEU A 520 7.17 21.81 -3.26
C LEU A 520 6.56 23.11 -3.79
N GLY A 521 7.13 23.62 -4.88
CA GLY A 521 6.81 24.90 -5.51
C GLY A 521 5.61 24.86 -6.44
#